data_AF-A0A1E7ZGV4-F1
#
_entry.id   AF-A0A1E7ZGV4-F1
#
_cell.length_a   1.000
_cell.length_b   1.000
_cell.length_c   1.000
_cell.angle_alpha   90.00
_cell.angle_beta   90.00
_cell.angle_gamma   90.00
#
_symmetry.space_group_name_H-M   'P 1'
#
loop_
_entity.id
_entity.type
_entity.pdbx_description
1 polymer ?
#
loop_
_entity_poly.entity_id
_entity_poly.type
_entity_poly.pdbx_seq_one_letter_code
_entity_poly.pdbx_strand_id
1 'polypeptide(L)'
;MIKLILVSFSLLISMSTFANQQYTSGPQFCHGVGQAVGMIQYGRATGVEDSENEAVQFIDALSVQTKTNLLASVDQFIRSSSPLPSAWTRILFTHACMSNYAEDLEQIKRISRRVPYQCDVKKPDVACLKGVVNRMAENQII
;
A
#
# COMPACT_ATOMS: atom_id res chain seq x y z
N MET A 1 50.54 -11.19 -45.14
CA MET A 1 50.87 -10.33 -43.96
C MET A 1 49.91 -9.16 -44.04
N ILE A 2 48.88 -9.00 -43.22
CA ILE A 2 48.82 -8.90 -41.75
C ILE A 2 47.42 -9.35 -41.30
N LYS A 3 47.38 -10.22 -40.27
CA LYS A 3 46.20 -10.52 -39.43
C LYS A 3 45.80 -9.28 -38.63
N LEU A 4 44.54 -9.16 -38.24
CA LEU A 4 44.05 -8.70 -36.91
C LEU A 4 42.62 -8.15 -37.11
N ILE A 5 41.59 -8.38 -36.29
CA ILE A 5 41.28 -9.27 -35.17
C ILE A 5 39.74 -9.21 -35.08
N LEU A 6 39.07 -10.36 -34.91
CA LEU A 6 37.68 -10.39 -34.45
C LEU A 6 37.64 -9.84 -33.02
N VAL A 7 36.80 -8.84 -32.76
CA VAL A 7 36.34 -8.56 -31.40
C VAL A 7 34.84 -8.79 -31.34
N SER A 8 34.52 -10.06 -31.09
CA SER A 8 33.31 -10.44 -30.37
C SER A 8 33.57 -10.13 -28.90
N PHE A 9 32.85 -9.17 -28.31
CA PHE A 9 32.69 -9.14 -26.86
C PHE A 9 31.26 -8.74 -26.51
N SER A 10 30.53 -9.77 -26.11
CA SER A 10 29.24 -9.78 -25.49
C SER A 10 29.16 -8.76 -24.34
N LEU A 11 28.25 -7.80 -24.42
CA LEU A 11 27.66 -7.23 -23.22
C LEU A 11 26.20 -7.68 -23.13
N LEU A 12 26.03 -8.76 -22.36
CA LEU A 12 24.81 -9.17 -21.71
C LEU A 12 24.34 -8.03 -20.80
N ILE A 13 23.50 -7.14 -21.32
CA ILE A 13 22.65 -6.33 -20.46
C ILE A 13 21.45 -7.21 -20.12
N SER A 14 21.64 -8.04 -19.09
CA SER A 14 20.54 -8.62 -18.32
C SER A 14 19.75 -7.49 -17.67
N MET A 15 18.82 -6.91 -18.44
CA MET A 15 17.69 -6.20 -17.86
C MET A 15 16.79 -7.25 -17.22
N SER A 16 17.13 -7.61 -15.99
CA SER A 16 16.24 -8.21 -15.00
C SER A 16 15.11 -7.21 -14.75
N THR A 17 14.20 -7.08 -15.71
CA THR A 17 12.89 -6.53 -15.45
C THR A 17 12.18 -7.58 -14.63
N PHE A 18 12.33 -7.42 -13.32
CA PHE A 18 11.51 -8.11 -12.34
C PHE A 18 10.07 -8.04 -12.82
N ALA A 19 9.52 -9.23 -12.98
CA ALA A 19 8.14 -9.55 -13.24
C ALA A 19 7.20 -8.40 -12.87
N ASN A 20 6.75 -7.67 -13.90
CA ASN A 20 5.46 -7.02 -13.88
C ASN A 20 4.44 -8.17 -13.86
N GLN A 21 4.25 -8.79 -12.69
CA GLN A 21 3.10 -9.64 -12.43
C GLN A 21 1.91 -8.69 -12.44
N GLN A 22 1.40 -8.48 -13.64
CA GLN A 22 0.12 -7.91 -13.96
C GLN A 22 -0.95 -8.79 -13.28
N TYR A 23 -1.14 -8.60 -11.98
CA TYR A 23 -2.30 -9.16 -11.30
C TYR A 23 -3.50 -8.44 -11.88
N THR A 24 -4.19 -9.12 -12.79
CA THR A 24 -5.45 -8.73 -13.44
C THR A 24 -6.63 -8.68 -12.44
N SER A 25 -6.38 -8.17 -11.24
CA SER A 25 -7.31 -8.05 -10.10
C SER A 25 -7.14 -6.72 -9.33
N GLY A 26 -6.49 -5.71 -9.92
CA GLY A 26 -6.03 -4.50 -9.21
C GLY A 26 -7.04 -3.88 -8.23
N PRO A 27 -8.27 -3.49 -8.66
CA PRO A 27 -9.24 -2.89 -7.75
C PRO A 27 -9.77 -3.86 -6.68
N GLN A 28 -10.16 -5.07 -7.06
CA GLN A 28 -10.74 -6.06 -6.13
C GLN A 28 -9.72 -6.51 -5.08
N PHE A 29 -8.47 -6.70 -5.50
CA PHE A 29 -7.35 -6.98 -4.61
C PHE A 29 -7.16 -5.86 -3.59
N CYS A 30 -7.05 -4.60 -4.05
CA CYS A 30 -6.89 -3.44 -3.16
C CYS A 30 -8.07 -3.26 -2.19
N HIS A 31 -9.30 -3.58 -2.62
CA HIS A 31 -10.46 -3.59 -1.75
C HIS A 31 -10.38 -4.71 -0.70
N GLY A 32 -10.06 -5.94 -1.11
CA GLY A 32 -9.94 -7.09 -0.21
C GLY A 32 -8.85 -6.90 0.85
N VAL A 33 -7.64 -6.52 0.43
CA VAL A 33 -6.53 -6.24 1.35
C VAL A 33 -6.83 -5.02 2.21
N GLY A 34 -7.42 -3.95 1.65
CA GLY A 34 -7.82 -2.78 2.43
C GLY A 34 -8.86 -3.12 3.51
N GLN A 35 -9.80 -4.02 3.21
CA GLN A 35 -10.76 -4.50 4.20
C GLN A 35 -10.06 -5.27 5.32
N ALA A 36 -9.13 -6.17 4.99
CA ALA A 36 -8.32 -6.87 5.98
C ALA A 36 -7.51 -5.91 6.86
N VAL A 37 -6.85 -4.91 6.28
CA VAL A 37 -6.10 -3.86 7.02
C VAL A 37 -7.01 -3.16 8.03
N GLY A 38 -8.21 -2.75 7.61
CA GLY A 38 -9.19 -2.12 8.50
C GLY A 38 -9.64 -3.06 9.63
N MET A 39 -9.87 -4.34 9.34
CA MET A 39 -10.25 -5.35 10.34
C MET A 39 -9.12 -5.65 11.32
N ILE A 40 -7.87 -5.71 10.86
CA ILE A 40 -6.68 -5.85 11.72
C ILE A 40 -6.61 -4.70 12.71
N GLN A 41 -6.67 -3.46 12.21
CA GLN A 41 -6.62 -2.29 13.10
C GLN A 41 -7.80 -2.25 14.07
N TYR A 42 -9.02 -2.57 13.61
CA TYR A 42 -10.21 -2.60 14.46
C TYR A 42 -10.10 -3.67 15.56
N GLY A 43 -9.71 -4.90 15.20
CA GLY A 43 -9.51 -6.00 16.15
C GLY A 43 -8.52 -5.61 17.23
N ARG A 44 -7.33 -5.13 16.85
CA ARG A 44 -6.31 -4.67 17.81
C ARG A 44 -6.80 -3.52 18.70
N ALA A 45 -7.54 -2.55 18.13
CA ALA A 45 -8.10 -1.44 18.89
C ALA A 45 -9.22 -1.87 19.87
N THR A 46 -9.83 -3.04 19.66
CA THR A 46 -10.88 -3.61 20.50
C THR A 46 -10.39 -4.76 21.39
N GLY A 47 -9.09 -5.05 21.38
CA GLY A 47 -8.46 -6.08 22.22
C GLY A 47 -8.55 -7.50 21.66
N VAL A 48 -8.86 -7.66 20.38
CA VAL A 48 -8.77 -8.96 19.69
C VAL A 48 -7.29 -9.26 19.40
N GLU A 49 -6.80 -10.39 19.92
CA GLU A 49 -5.46 -10.88 19.68
C GLU A 49 -5.26 -11.27 18.21
N ASP A 50 -4.05 -11.08 17.68
CA ASP A 50 -3.75 -11.36 16.27
C ASP A 50 -4.00 -12.84 15.90
N SER A 51 -3.82 -13.78 16.84
CA SER A 51 -4.11 -15.20 16.64
C SER A 51 -5.61 -15.49 16.41
N GLU A 52 -6.49 -14.66 16.95
CA GLU A 52 -7.94 -14.76 16.83
C GLU A 52 -8.49 -13.88 15.69
N ASN A 53 -7.63 -13.08 15.07
CA ASN A 53 -8.02 -12.14 14.03
C ASN A 53 -7.93 -12.80 12.64
N GLU A 54 -9.07 -13.20 12.08
CA GLU A 54 -9.17 -13.82 10.75
C GLU A 54 -8.53 -12.97 9.63
N ALA A 55 -8.51 -11.64 9.78
CA ALA A 55 -7.87 -10.75 8.81
C ALA A 55 -6.34 -10.85 8.84
N VAL A 56 -5.73 -11.12 10.01
CA VAL A 56 -4.29 -11.43 10.11
C VAL A 56 -4.01 -12.74 9.40
N GLN A 57 -4.79 -13.79 9.67
CA GLN A 57 -4.65 -15.10 9.04
C GLN A 57 -4.78 -15.01 7.51
N PHE A 58 -5.71 -14.20 7.01
CA PHE A 58 -5.85 -13.91 5.58
C PHE A 58 -4.59 -13.28 4.97
N ILE A 59 -4.00 -12.28 5.62
CA ILE A 59 -2.78 -11.61 5.15
C ILE A 59 -1.57 -12.55 5.23
N ASP A 60 -1.48 -13.40 6.25
CA ASP A 60 -0.42 -14.41 6.36
C ASP A 60 -0.51 -15.46 5.25
N ALA A 61 -1.71 -15.96 4.95
CA ALA A 61 -1.92 -16.89 3.84
C ALA A 61 -1.51 -16.26 2.50
N LEU A 62 -1.86 -14.99 2.28
CA LEU A 62 -1.46 -14.24 1.09
C LEU A 62 0.06 -14.00 1.04
N SER A 63 0.70 -13.79 2.19
CA SER A 63 2.15 -13.64 2.32
C SER A 63 2.89 -14.89 1.84
N VAL A 64 2.39 -16.08 2.21
CA VAL A 64 2.94 -17.36 1.74
C VAL A 64 2.79 -17.50 0.22
N GLN A 65 1.61 -17.19 -0.31
CA GLN A 65 1.34 -17.29 -1.74
C GLN A 65 2.21 -16.34 -2.58
N THR A 66 2.44 -15.13 -2.07
CA THR A 66 3.21 -14.08 -2.76
C THR A 66 4.71 -14.09 -2.43
N LYS A 67 5.15 -14.97 -1.53
CA LYS A 67 6.53 -15.02 -1.02
C LYS A 67 7.03 -13.67 -0.50
N THR A 68 6.14 -12.87 0.06
CA THR A 68 6.40 -11.52 0.55
C THR A 68 5.82 -11.38 1.95
N ASN A 69 6.52 -10.72 2.87
CA ASN A 69 5.99 -10.47 4.22
C ASN A 69 4.99 -9.31 4.20
N LEU A 70 3.75 -9.59 3.78
CA LEU A 70 2.70 -8.58 3.66
C LEU A 70 2.23 -8.09 5.02
N LEU A 71 2.24 -8.94 6.05
CA LEU A 71 1.82 -8.55 7.40
C LEU A 71 2.69 -7.43 7.95
N ALA A 72 4.01 -7.50 7.75
CA ALA A 72 4.92 -6.42 8.14
C ALA A 72 4.61 -5.09 7.41
N SER A 73 4.29 -5.15 6.11
CA SER A 73 3.90 -3.96 5.33
C SER A 73 2.56 -3.39 5.80
N VAL A 74 1.58 -4.24 6.10
CA VAL A 74 0.28 -3.85 6.68
C VAL A 74 0.47 -3.18 8.03
N ASP A 75 1.32 -3.73 8.89
CA ASP A 75 1.64 -3.15 10.20
C ASP A 75 2.28 -1.76 10.09
N GLN A 76 3.22 -1.59 9.16
CA GLN A 76 3.83 -0.29 8.88
C GLN A 76 2.80 0.72 8.37
N PHE A 77 1.87 0.28 7.52
CA PHE A 77 0.79 1.11 7.02
C PHE A 77 -0.15 1.57 8.14
N ILE A 78 -0.61 0.64 8.99
CA ILE A 78 -1.49 0.94 10.13
C ILE A 78 -0.81 1.94 11.09
N ARG A 79 0.47 1.73 11.41
CA ARG A 79 1.23 2.68 12.24
C ARG A 79 1.32 4.06 11.59
N SER A 80 1.58 4.12 10.28
CA SER A 80 1.70 5.37 9.54
C SER A 80 0.37 6.12 9.38
N SER A 81 -0.75 5.40 9.51
CA SER A 81 -2.12 5.94 9.47
C SER A 81 -2.75 6.12 10.86
N SER A 82 -1.98 5.95 11.94
CA SER A 82 -2.45 5.95 13.34
C SER A 82 -3.37 7.10 13.81
N PRO A 83 -3.37 8.34 13.28
CA PRO A 83 -4.41 9.31 13.65
C PRO A 83 -5.81 8.94 13.13
N LEU A 84 -5.94 7.95 12.26
CA LEU A 84 -7.18 7.56 11.62
C LEU A 84 -7.85 6.35 12.30
N PRO A 85 -9.18 6.38 12.46
CA PRO A 85 -9.97 5.18 12.77
C PRO A 85 -9.83 4.11 11.67
N SER A 86 -10.07 2.85 12.03
CA SER A 86 -9.94 1.69 11.13
C SER A 86 -10.67 1.83 9.79
N ALA A 87 -11.88 2.41 9.79
CA ALA A 87 -12.65 2.63 8.57
C ALA A 87 -11.98 3.63 7.61
N TRP A 88 -11.31 4.65 8.14
CA TRP A 88 -10.52 5.61 7.36
C TRP A 88 -9.21 4.98 6.88
N THR A 89 -8.54 4.20 7.71
CA THR A 89 -7.33 3.44 7.31
C THR A 89 -7.62 2.47 6.17
N ARG A 90 -8.76 1.77 6.21
CA ARG A 90 -9.24 0.94 5.09
C ARG A 90 -9.35 1.76 3.80
N ILE A 91 -10.06 2.89 3.85
CA ILE A 91 -10.27 3.75 2.67
C ILE A 91 -8.92 4.26 2.13
N LEU A 92 -8.04 4.69 3.03
CA LEU A 92 -6.70 5.17 2.66
C LEU A 92 -5.85 4.06 2.07
N PHE A 93 -5.85 2.85 2.63
CA PHE A 93 -5.13 1.70 2.08
C PHE A 93 -5.61 1.37 0.69
N THR A 94 -6.92 1.21 0.51
CA THR A 94 -7.49 0.88 -0.80
C THR A 94 -7.10 1.94 -1.83
N HIS A 95 -7.22 3.23 -1.49
CA HIS A 95 -6.80 4.31 -2.38
C HIS A 95 -5.30 4.24 -2.70
N ALA A 96 -4.44 4.08 -1.68
CA ALA A 96 -3.00 4.01 -1.86
C ALA A 96 -2.55 2.82 -2.69
N CYS A 97 -3.20 1.66 -2.54
CA CYS A 97 -2.97 0.47 -3.34
C CYS A 97 -3.37 0.72 -4.80
N MET A 98 -4.56 1.29 -5.04
CA MET A 98 -5.04 1.60 -6.40
C MET A 98 -4.18 2.66 -7.12
N SER A 99 -3.55 3.55 -6.36
CA SER A 99 -2.69 4.62 -6.87
C SER A 99 -1.19 4.33 -6.71
N ASN A 100 -0.81 3.10 -6.35
CA ASN A 100 0.57 2.63 -6.24
C ASN A 100 1.48 3.47 -5.31
N TYR A 101 0.97 3.90 -4.15
CA TYR A 101 1.75 4.59 -3.12
C TYR A 101 1.55 4.00 -1.72
N ALA A 102 0.99 2.78 -1.60
CA ALA A 102 0.77 2.12 -0.30
C ALA A 102 2.05 1.94 0.52
N GLU A 103 3.21 1.87 -0.14
CA GLU A 103 4.53 1.72 0.51
C GLU A 103 5.22 3.08 0.79
N ASP A 104 4.71 4.20 0.27
CA ASP A 104 5.22 5.54 0.63
C ASP A 104 4.65 5.97 1.99
N LEU A 105 5.25 5.45 3.05
CA LEU A 105 4.81 5.69 4.42
C LEU A 105 4.80 7.17 4.81
N GLU A 106 5.65 8.00 4.20
CA GLU A 106 5.65 9.44 4.47
C GLU A 106 4.45 10.13 3.80
N GLN A 107 4.08 9.73 2.59
CA GLN A 107 2.82 10.15 1.97
C GLN A 107 1.61 9.70 2.78
N ILE A 108 1.60 8.45 3.26
CA ILE A 108 0.54 7.94 4.14
C ILE A 108 0.42 8.80 5.40
N LYS A 109 1.53 9.09 6.09
CA LYS A 109 1.53 9.97 7.28
C LYS A 109 0.98 11.36 6.97
N ARG A 110 1.42 11.98 5.86
CA ARG A 110 0.96 13.32 5.46
C ARG A 110 -0.55 13.35 5.18
N ILE A 111 -1.07 12.38 4.43
CA ILE A 111 -2.51 12.28 4.15
C ILE A 111 -3.27 12.05 5.46
N SER A 112 -2.82 11.08 6.27
CA SER A 112 -3.49 10.68 7.52
C SER A 112 -3.60 11.83 8.52
N ARG A 113 -2.59 12.71 8.57
CA ARG A 113 -2.62 13.91 9.42
C ARG A 113 -3.56 15.00 8.91
N ARG A 114 -3.85 15.06 7.61
CA ARG A 114 -4.73 16.10 7.02
C ARG A 114 -6.21 15.73 7.07
N VAL A 115 -6.52 14.44 6.96
CA VAL A 115 -7.91 13.94 6.96
C VAL A 115 -8.72 14.47 8.15
N PRO A 116 -8.26 14.45 9.41
CA PRO A 116 -9.03 14.96 10.54
C PRO A 116 -9.37 16.46 10.49
N TYR A 117 -8.62 17.25 9.72
CA TYR A 117 -8.87 18.69 9.58
C TYR A 117 -9.79 19.03 8.40
N GLN A 118 -9.97 18.09 7.48
CA GLN A 118 -10.64 18.33 6.19
C GLN A 118 -11.88 17.44 6.00
N CYS A 119 -12.04 16.41 6.82
CA CYS A 119 -13.12 15.43 6.75
C CYS A 119 -13.76 15.23 8.12
N ASP A 120 -15.03 14.84 8.13
CA ASP A 120 -15.69 14.33 9.34
C ASP A 120 -15.13 12.93 9.65
N VAL A 121 -14.27 12.83 10.66
CA VAL A 121 -13.64 11.57 11.05
C VAL A 121 -14.64 10.50 11.49
N LYS A 122 -15.85 10.88 11.89
CA LYS A 122 -16.92 9.95 12.28
C LYS A 122 -17.68 9.38 11.09
N LYS A 123 -17.55 10.00 9.91
CA LYS A 123 -18.22 9.60 8.66
C LYS A 123 -17.18 9.35 7.56
N PRO A 124 -16.61 8.13 7.50
CA PRO A 124 -15.64 7.77 6.48
C PRO A 124 -16.17 8.03 5.06
N ASP A 125 -15.45 8.84 4.29
CA ASP A 125 -15.87 9.29 2.97
C ASP A 125 -14.70 9.27 1.96
N VAL A 126 -14.86 8.47 0.92
CA VAL A 126 -13.89 8.34 -0.18
C VAL A 126 -13.75 9.65 -0.95
N ALA A 127 -14.84 10.40 -1.15
CA ALA A 127 -14.80 11.69 -1.84
C ALA A 127 -14.00 12.72 -1.05
N CYS A 128 -14.21 12.78 0.27
CA CYS A 128 -13.40 13.62 1.12
C CYS A 128 -11.91 13.24 1.11
N LEU A 129 -11.57 11.93 1.17
CA LEU A 129 -10.17 11.50 1.03
C LEU A 129 -9.55 12.00 -0.28
N LYS A 130 -10.25 11.80 -1.41
CA LYS A 130 -9.80 12.28 -2.72
C LYS A 130 -9.55 13.79 -2.71
N GLY A 131 -10.45 14.55 -2.08
CA GLY A 131 -10.27 16.00 -1.90
C GLY A 131 -9.00 16.36 -1.12
N VAL A 132 -8.68 15.61 -0.05
CA VAL A 132 -7.43 15.79 0.71
C VAL A 132 -6.20 15.56 -0.17
N VAL A 133 -6.20 14.46 -0.93
CA VAL A 133 -5.09 14.07 -1.81
C VAL A 133 -4.91 15.08 -2.94
N ASN A 134 -5.99 15.54 -3.59
CA ASN A 134 -5.92 16.53 -4.66
C ASN A 134 -5.33 17.86 -4.18
N ARG A 135 -5.80 18.36 -3.03
CA ARG A 135 -5.23 19.57 -2.41
C ARG A 135 -3.76 19.40 -2.01
N MET A 136 -3.32 18.18 -1.68
CA MET A 136 -1.90 17.92 -1.42
C MET A 136 -1.06 18.11 -2.68
N ALA A 137 -1.53 17.62 -3.83
CA ALA A 137 -0.85 17.77 -5.11
C ALA A 137 -0.81 19.24 -5.58
N GLU A 138 -1.92 19.96 -5.43
CA GLU A 138 -2.02 21.39 -5.79
C GLU A 138 -1.07 22.27 -4.96
N ASN A 139 -0.90 21.96 -3.67
CA ASN A 139 -0.01 22.72 -2.77
C ASN A 139 1.47 22.32 -2.88
N GLN A 140 1.83 21.35 -3.73
CA GLN A 140 3.24 21.04 -4.05
C GLN A 140 3.78 21.88 -5.22
N ILE A 141 3.02 22.88 -5.69
CA ILE A 141 3.49 23.91 -6.61
C ILE A 141 4.17 25.03 -5.81
N ILE A 142 5.48 24.91 -5.55
CA ILE A 142 6.42 26.05 -5.49
C ILE A 142 7.75 25.58 -6.09
#